data_AF-A0AAD7HA67-F1
#
_entry.id   AF-A0AAD7HA67-F1
#
_cell.length_a   1.000
_cell.length_b   1.000
_cell.length_c   1.000
_cell.angle_alpha   90.00
_cell.angle_beta   90.00
_cell.angle_gamma   90.00
#
_symmetry.space_group_name_H-M   'P 1'
#
loop_
_entity.id
_entity.type
_entity.pdbx_description
1 polymer ?
#
loop_
_entity_poly.entity_id
_entity_poly.type
_entity_poly.pdbx_seq_one_letter_code
_entity_poly.pdbx_strand_id
1 'polypeptide(L)'
;SRPKMSHTTIERRYRTNVNARIQSLHQAVLALRIVDRAAVIKAGEPYPGGDASDPEDHIDARGFKIARKCSKANVFGKAVKYIR
;
A
#
# COMPACT_ATOMS: atom_id res chain seq x y z
N SER A 1 -3.37 -39.47 -17.86
CA SER A 1 -2.45 -38.31 -17.90
C SER A 1 -3.24 -37.05 -17.61
N ARG A 2 -2.96 -36.33 -16.50
CA ARG A 2 -3.70 -35.10 -16.14
C ARG A 2 -3.26 -33.95 -17.07
N PRO A 3 -4.20 -33.26 -17.76
CA PRO A 3 -3.83 -32.23 -18.73
C PRO A 3 -3.18 -31.03 -18.03
N LYS A 4 -1.93 -30.74 -18.42
CA LYS A 4 -1.06 -29.69 -17.85
C LYS A 4 -1.70 -28.28 -17.85
N MET A 5 -2.65 -28.00 -18.75
CA MET A 5 -3.37 -26.72 -18.81
C MET A 5 -4.31 -26.45 -17.62
N SER A 6 -4.86 -27.50 -17.01
CA SER A 6 -5.73 -27.35 -15.83
C SER A 6 -4.94 -26.80 -14.64
N HIS A 7 -3.72 -27.30 -14.44
CA HIS A 7 -2.85 -26.90 -13.34
C HIS A 7 -2.41 -25.44 -13.47
N THR A 8 -2.01 -25.01 -14.66
CA THR A 8 -1.57 -23.61 -14.90
C THR A 8 -2.71 -22.61 -14.77
N THR A 9 -3.92 -22.96 -15.21
CA THR A 9 -5.11 -22.11 -15.12
C THR A 9 -5.59 -21.94 -13.68
N ILE A 10 -5.65 -23.03 -12.92
CA ILE A 10 -6.08 -23.00 -11.51
C ILE A 10 -5.10 -22.16 -10.67
N GLU A 11 -3.79 -22.35 -10.87
CA GLU A 11 -2.76 -21.57 -10.17
C GLU A 11 -2.83 -20.08 -10.52
N ARG A 12 -2.98 -19.74 -11.81
CA ARG A 12 -3.19 -18.35 -12.24
C ARG A 12 -4.39 -17.72 -11.54
N ARG A 13 -5.52 -18.44 -11.46
CA ARG A 13 -6.74 -17.96 -10.77
C ARG A 13 -6.48 -17.72 -9.28
N TYR A 14 -5.77 -18.63 -8.61
CA TYR A 14 -5.40 -18.46 -7.21
C TYR A 14 -4.55 -17.21 -6.98
N ARG A 15 -3.49 -17.03 -7.79
CA ARG A 15 -2.62 -15.84 -7.72
C ARG A 15 -3.37 -14.54 -7.96
N THR A 16 -4.28 -14.52 -8.93
CA THR A 16 -5.11 -13.34 -9.22
C THR A 16 -6.02 -13.02 -8.03
N ASN A 17 -6.65 -14.02 -7.41
CA ASN A 17 -7.50 -13.81 -6.23
C ASN A 17 -6.70 -13.20 -5.05
N VAL A 18 -5.51 -13.76 -4.77
CA VAL A 18 -4.63 -13.25 -3.72
C VAL A 18 -4.22 -11.80 -4.00
N ASN A 19 -3.82 -11.49 -5.22
CA ASN A 19 -3.44 -10.12 -5.59
C ASN A 19 -4.62 -9.14 -5.47
N ALA A 20 -5.84 -9.57 -5.84
CA ALA A 20 -7.04 -8.74 -5.68
C ALA A 20 -7.29 -8.38 -4.21
N ARG A 21 -7.16 -9.35 -3.29
CA ARG A 21 -7.29 -9.10 -1.84
C ARG A 21 -6.21 -8.15 -1.31
N ILE A 22 -4.97 -8.30 -1.79
CA ILE A 22 -3.86 -7.39 -1.42
C ILE A 22 -4.16 -5.96 -1.88
N GLN A 23 -4.76 -5.78 -3.07
CA GLN A 23 -5.16 -4.46 -3.56
C GLN A 23 -6.30 -3.86 -2.73
N SER A 24 -7.32 -4.64 -2.37
CA SER A 24 -8.38 -4.18 -1.47
C SER A 24 -7.82 -3.74 -0.11
N LEU A 25 -6.86 -4.49 0.45
CA LEU A 25 -6.19 -4.13 1.69
C LEU A 25 -5.41 -2.82 1.57
N HIS A 26 -4.69 -2.63 0.46
CA HIS A 26 -3.96 -1.39 0.19
C HIS A 26 -4.87 -0.15 0.19
N GLN A 27 -6.08 -0.27 -0.36
CA GLN A 27 -7.05 0.83 -0.40
C GLN A 27 -7.67 1.14 0.98
N ALA A 28 -7.83 0.11 1.82
CA ALA A 28 -8.44 0.23 3.15
C ALA A 28 -7.50 0.87 4.19
N VAL A 29 -6.18 0.70 4.06
CA VAL A 29 -5.20 1.23 5.02
C VAL A 29 -4.77 2.63 4.61
N LEU A 30 -5.10 3.64 5.43
CA LEU A 30 -4.76 5.04 5.17
C LEU A 30 -3.25 5.27 5.07
N ALA A 31 -2.47 4.65 5.95
CA ALA A 31 -1.00 4.69 5.92
C ALA A 31 -0.36 4.10 4.64
N LEU A 32 -1.12 3.43 3.76
CA LEU A 32 -0.64 2.94 2.48
C LEU A 32 -1.02 3.85 1.30
N ARG A 33 -1.85 4.87 1.54
CA ARG A 33 -2.20 5.84 0.50
C ARG A 33 -1.00 6.73 0.23
N ILE A 34 -0.44 6.58 -0.96
CA ILE A 34 0.66 7.43 -1.43
C ILE A 34 0.10 8.83 -1.55
N VAL A 35 0.64 9.76 -0.78
CA VAL A 35 0.41 11.18 -1.01
C VAL A 35 1.29 11.58 -2.18
N ASP A 36 0.69 11.91 -3.33
CA ASP A 36 1.44 12.46 -4.45
C ASP A 36 2.00 13.82 -4.03
N ARG A 37 3.28 13.85 -3.67
CA ARG A 37 3.98 15.05 -3.23
C ARG A 37 3.84 16.19 -4.25
N ALA A 38 3.90 15.86 -5.54
CA ALA A 38 3.70 16.81 -6.62
C ALA A 38 2.27 17.39 -6.64
N ALA A 39 1.26 16.59 -6.31
CA ALA A 39 -0.13 17.03 -6.28
C ALA A 39 -0.41 17.96 -5.09
N VAL A 40 0.16 17.66 -3.90
CA VAL A 40 -0.01 18.50 -2.72
C VAL A 40 0.74 19.83 -2.86
N ILE A 41 1.99 19.80 -3.34
CA ILE A 41 2.75 21.03 -3.64
C ILE A 41 2.01 21.88 -4.68
N LYS A 42 1.43 21.26 -5.71
CA LYS A 42 0.66 21.96 -6.74
C LYS A 42 -0.66 22.56 -6.23
N ALA A 43 -1.26 21.97 -5.19
CA ALA A 43 -2.48 22.46 -4.57
C ALA A 43 -2.25 23.69 -3.67
N GLY A 44 -0.99 24.10 -3.44
CA GLY A 44 -0.67 25.21 -2.53
C GLY A 44 -0.97 24.90 -1.06
N GLU A 45 -1.44 23.69 -0.77
CA GLU A 45 -1.64 23.19 0.58
C GLU A 45 -0.27 22.97 1.22
N PRO A 46 -0.08 23.35 2.49
CA PRO A 46 1.09 22.94 3.25
C PRO A 46 1.15 21.42 3.14
N TYR A 47 2.20 20.91 2.48
CA TYR A 47 2.46 19.48 2.52
C TYR A 47 2.53 19.12 4.01
N PRO A 48 1.66 18.23 4.52
CA PRO A 48 1.62 17.92 5.94
C PRO A 48 2.87 17.09 6.26
N GLY A 49 3.99 17.79 6.46
CA GLY A 49 5.34 17.23 6.51
C GLY A 49 6.37 18.30 6.16
N GLY A 50 7.01 18.85 7.18
CA GLY A 50 8.00 19.93 7.11
C GLY A 50 9.29 19.59 6.36
N ASP A 51 10.30 20.44 6.60
CA ASP A 51 11.54 20.58 5.83
C ASP A 51 12.25 19.26 5.47
N ALA A 52 12.86 19.26 4.28
CA ALA A 52 13.40 18.14 3.51
C ALA A 52 14.61 17.42 4.13
N SER A 53 14.91 17.66 5.41
CA SER A 53 16.07 17.11 6.12
C SER A 53 15.77 15.80 6.86
N ASP A 54 14.51 15.48 7.16
CA ASP A 54 14.16 14.19 7.77
C ASP A 54 12.90 13.54 7.13
N PRO A 55 13.07 12.63 6.15
CA PRO A 55 11.98 12.02 5.39
C PRO A 55 11.19 10.92 6.14
N GLU A 56 11.39 10.76 7.46
CA GLU A 56 10.89 9.61 8.23
C GLU A 56 9.47 9.72 8.83
N ASP A 57 8.86 10.89 8.90
CA ASP A 57 7.68 11.08 9.78
C ASP A 57 6.42 11.63 9.08
N HIS A 58 6.08 11.06 7.92
CA HIS A 58 4.72 11.25 7.40
C HIS A 58 3.77 10.40 8.24
N ILE A 59 3.00 11.04 9.09
CA ILE A 59 2.06 10.39 9.99
C ILE A 59 0.64 10.64 9.45
N ASP A 60 -0.14 9.58 9.26
CA ASP A 60 -1.54 9.69 8.88
C ASP A 60 -2.38 10.30 10.01
N ALA A 61 -3.64 10.64 9.73
CA ALA A 61 -4.54 11.23 10.72
C ALA A 61 -4.75 10.37 12.00
N ARG A 62 -4.32 9.11 11.98
CA ARG A 62 -4.40 8.16 13.10
C ARG A 62 -3.07 7.95 13.82
N GLY A 63 -2.00 8.67 13.47
CA GLY A 63 -0.71 8.49 14.13
C GLY A 63 0.19 7.42 13.48
N PHE A 64 -0.21 6.83 12.33
CA PHE A 64 0.60 5.81 11.67
C PHE A 64 1.54 6.39 10.63
N LYS A 65 2.82 5.97 10.67
CA LYS A 65 3.78 6.31 9.62
C LYS A 65 3.28 5.81 8.25
N ILE A 66 3.27 6.65 7.23
CA ILE A 66 2.89 6.33 5.84
C ILE A 66 3.98 5.46 5.19
N ALA A 67 3.60 4.60 4.25
CA ALA A 67 4.51 3.76 3.49
C ALA A 67 5.12 4.49 2.29
N ARG A 68 6.45 4.42 2.15
CA ARG A 68 7.19 4.95 0.99
C ARG A 68 7.08 4.10 -0.27
N LYS A 69 6.91 2.78 -0.10
CA LYS A 69 6.86 1.81 -1.19
C LYS A 69 5.82 0.73 -0.89
N CYS A 70 4.91 0.51 -1.83
CA CYS A 70 3.81 -0.45 -1.68
C CYS A 70 4.23 -1.88 -2.09
N SER A 71 5.26 -2.40 -1.44
CA SER A 71 5.62 -3.82 -1.57
C SER A 71 4.63 -4.69 -0.79
N LYS A 72 4.42 -5.95 -1.19
CA LYS A 72 3.53 -6.87 -0.48
C LYS A 72 3.86 -6.95 1.01
N ALA A 73 5.13 -7.03 1.36
CA ALA A 73 5.60 -7.06 2.75
C ALA A 73 5.21 -5.78 3.51
N ASN A 74 5.40 -4.60 2.92
CA ASN A 74 5.03 -3.33 3.55
C ASN A 74 3.51 -3.19 3.71
N VAL A 75 2.72 -3.63 2.73
CA VAL A 75 1.26 -3.65 2.81
C VAL A 75 0.81 -4.44 4.03
N PHE A 76 1.32 -5.67 4.21
CA PHE A 76 0.99 -6.49 5.38
C PHE A 76 1.49 -5.87 6.69
N GLY A 77 2.75 -5.39 6.73
CA GLY A 77 3.32 -4.81 7.94
C GLY A 77 2.58 -3.57 8.44
N LYS A 78 2.16 -2.68 7.53
CA LYS A 78 1.36 -1.49 7.87
C LYS A 78 -0.08 -1.84 8.22
N ALA A 79 -0.69 -2.79 7.50
CA ALA A 79 -2.04 -3.26 7.81
C ALA A 79 -2.15 -3.85 9.22
N VAL A 80 -1.18 -4.67 9.64
CA VAL A 80 -1.15 -5.24 11.00
C VAL A 80 -1.05 -4.16 12.06
N LYS A 81 -0.28 -3.09 11.81
CA LYS A 81 -0.22 -1.94 12.73
C LYS A 81 -1.53 -1.18 12.77
N TYR A 82 -2.20 -1.01 11.64
CA TYR A 82 -3.42 -0.22 11.51
C TYR A 82 -4.64 -0.83 12.24
N ILE A 83 -4.66 -2.15 12.43
CA ILE A 83 -5.75 -2.87 13.12
C ILE A 83 -5.49 -3.12 14.61
N ARG A 84 -4.29 -2.79 15.11
CA ARG A 84 -3.92 -2.87 16.53
C ARG A 84 -4.11 -1.51 17.17
#